data_AF-A0A081K7P5-F1
#
_entry.id   AF-A0A081K7P5-F1
#
_cell.length_a   1.000
_cell.length_b   1.000
_cell.length_c   1.000
_cell.angle_alpha   90.00
_cell.angle_beta   90.00
_cell.angle_gamma   90.00
#
_symmetry.space_group_name_H-M   'P 1'
#
loop_
_entity.id
_entity.type
_entity.pdbx_description
1 polymer ?
#
loop_
_entity_poly.entity_id
_entity_poly.type
_entity_poly.pdbx_seq_one_letter_code
_entity_poly.pdbx_strand_id
1 'polypeptide(L)'
;MAKPASEQKTFNSFSEFYPFYLKEHSNPVCRALHYIGSSGALVILGHALYTGIYSSIIFALVFGYACAWVGHFFFEHNKPATFKYPFYSFLGDWVMLKDFLLGRFRKE
;
A
#
# COMPACT_ATOMS: atom_id res chain seq x y z
N MET A 1 15.92 24.67 -4.54
CA MET A 1 14.60 25.01 -5.12
C MET A 1 13.53 24.24 -4.35
N ALA A 2 12.60 24.92 -3.70
CA ALA A 2 11.51 24.26 -2.98
C ALA A 2 10.55 23.59 -3.98
N LYS A 3 10.16 22.34 -3.70
CA LYS A 3 9.14 21.60 -4.47
C LYS A 3 7.84 22.45 -4.46
N PRO A 4 7.19 22.71 -5.61
CA PRO A 4 5.95 23.46 -5.62
C PRO A 4 4.90 22.71 -4.76
N ALA A 5 4.12 23.47 -3.99
CA ALA A 5 3.01 22.92 -3.23
C ALA A 5 2.09 22.16 -4.20
N SER A 6 1.97 20.84 -4.01
CA SER A 6 1.17 20.00 -4.88
C SER A 6 -0.26 20.55 -4.89
N GLU A 7 -0.77 20.96 -6.06
CA GLU A 7 -2.20 21.15 -6.28
C GLU A 7 -2.94 19.99 -5.63
N GLN A 8 -3.96 20.31 -4.82
CA GLN A 8 -4.78 19.29 -4.17
C GLN A 8 -5.61 18.57 -5.24
N LYS A 9 -4.97 17.65 -5.97
CA LYS A 9 -5.62 16.81 -6.96
C LYS A 9 -6.68 16.00 -6.22
N THR A 10 -7.93 16.19 -6.59
CA THR A 10 -9.07 15.35 -6.19
C THR A 10 -9.21 14.25 -7.24
N PHE A 11 -9.50 13.03 -6.79
CA PHE A 11 -9.72 11.89 -7.67
C PHE A 11 -11.19 11.51 -7.60
N ASN A 12 -11.86 11.44 -8.74
CA ASN A 12 -13.30 11.12 -8.80
C ASN A 12 -13.54 9.61 -8.97
N SER A 13 -12.48 8.85 -9.26
CA SER A 13 -12.53 7.40 -9.42
C SER A 13 -11.23 6.74 -8.98
N PHE A 14 -11.29 5.44 -8.65
CA PHE A 14 -10.08 4.67 -8.33
C PHE A 14 -9.13 4.58 -9.54
N SER A 15 -9.66 4.50 -10.77
CA SER A 15 -8.85 4.48 -12.00
C SER A 15 -8.02 5.75 -12.20
N GLU A 16 -8.53 6.91 -11.77
CA GLU A 16 -7.75 8.17 -11.77
C GLU A 16 -6.71 8.19 -10.65
N PHE A 17 -7.04 7.62 -9.49
CA PHE A 17 -6.16 7.56 -8.33
C PHE A 17 -4.98 6.60 -8.53
N TYR A 18 -5.21 5.44 -9.13
CA TYR A 18 -4.23 4.35 -9.15
C TYR A 18 -2.89 4.71 -9.83
N PRO A 19 -2.85 5.44 -10.96
CA PRO A 19 -1.58 5.93 -11.52
C PRO A 19 -0.83 6.90 -10.62
N PHE A 20 -1.54 7.72 -9.83
CA PHE A 20 -0.93 8.56 -8.80
C PHE A 20 -0.38 7.70 -7.66
N TYR A 21 -1.16 6.73 -7.19
CA TYR A 21 -0.73 5.78 -6.16
C TYR A 21 0.56 5.04 -6.55
N LEU A 22 0.67 4.54 -7.78
CA LEU A 22 1.90 3.87 -8.23
C LEU A 22 3.12 4.82 -8.26
N LYS A 23 2.93 6.11 -8.54
CA LYS A 23 3.99 7.12 -8.47
C LYS A 23 4.45 7.38 -7.03
N GLU A 24 3.54 7.32 -6.07
CA GLU A 24 3.86 7.39 -4.63
C GLU A 24 4.55 6.13 -4.09
N HIS A 25 4.75 5.10 -4.94
CA HIS A 25 5.49 3.87 -4.64
C HIS A 25 6.48 3.59 -5.78
N SER A 26 7.24 4.61 -6.18
CA SER A 26 8.19 4.50 -7.29
C SER A 26 9.39 3.65 -6.93
N ASN A 27 9.82 3.68 -5.67
CA ASN A 27 10.94 2.93 -5.14
C ASN A 27 10.61 1.43 -5.03
N PRO A 28 11.45 0.54 -5.58
CA PRO A 28 11.21 -0.91 -5.55
C PRO A 28 11.20 -1.50 -4.13
N VAL A 29 11.99 -0.94 -3.19
CA VAL A 29 12.00 -1.38 -1.79
C VAL A 29 10.70 -0.97 -1.09
N CYS A 30 10.19 0.23 -1.38
CA CYS A 30 8.88 0.67 -0.89
C CYS A 30 7.79 -0.32 -1.34
N ARG A 31 7.73 -0.64 -2.65
CA ARG A 31 6.79 -1.65 -3.17
C ARG A 31 6.96 -3.02 -2.52
N ALA A 32 8.19 -3.49 -2.37
CA ALA A 32 8.47 -4.78 -1.75
C ALA A 32 7.96 -4.85 -0.30
N LEU A 33 8.12 -3.77 0.48
CA LEU A 33 7.59 -3.70 1.84
C LEU A 33 6.07 -3.72 1.88
N HIS A 34 5.39 -3.07 0.93
CA HIS A 34 3.94 -3.22 0.79
C HIS A 34 3.54 -4.66 0.47
N TYR A 35 4.27 -5.34 -0.44
CA TYR A 35 3.98 -6.74 -0.75
C TYR A 35 4.14 -7.65 0.47
N ILE A 36 5.23 -7.47 1.24
CA ILE A 36 5.45 -8.22 2.49
C ILE A 36 4.34 -7.92 3.50
N GLY A 37 3.97 -6.66 3.68
CA GLY A 37 2.91 -6.24 4.59
C GLY A 37 1.54 -6.85 4.22
N SER A 38 1.13 -6.74 2.96
CA SER A 38 -0.15 -7.26 2.46
C SER A 38 -0.20 -8.78 2.49
N SER A 39 0.86 -9.47 2.06
CA SER A 39 0.92 -10.94 2.13
C SER A 39 0.94 -11.44 3.58
N GLY A 40 1.70 -10.79 4.46
CA GLY A 40 1.71 -11.11 5.89
C GLY A 40 0.35 -10.90 6.55
N ALA A 41 -0.36 -9.83 6.19
CA ALA A 41 -1.73 -9.59 6.67
C ALA A 41 -2.69 -10.72 6.26
N LEU A 42 -2.57 -11.27 5.05
CA LEU A 42 -3.36 -12.43 4.61
C LEU A 42 -3.02 -13.70 5.41
N VAL A 43 -1.75 -13.93 5.72
CA VAL A 43 -1.33 -15.08 6.56
C VAL A 43 -1.92 -14.95 7.97
N ILE A 44 -1.84 -13.76 8.58
CA ILE A 44 -2.40 -13.50 9.91
C ILE A 44 -3.93 -13.64 9.90
N LEU A 45 -4.59 -13.16 8.84
CA LEU A 45 -6.03 -13.34 8.67
C LEU A 45 -6.41 -14.82 8.54
N GLY A 46 -5.67 -15.59 7.74
CA GLY A 46 -5.87 -17.03 7.62
C GLY A 46 -5.69 -17.75 8.96
N HIS A 47 -4.68 -17.36 9.75
CA HIS A 47 -4.49 -17.84 11.12
C HIS A 47 -5.68 -17.50 12.03
N ALA A 48 -6.19 -16.27 11.96
CA ALA A 48 -7.35 -15.84 12.75
C ALA A 48 -8.60 -16.69 12.45
N LEU A 49 -8.84 -16.96 11.16
CA LEU A 49 -9.96 -17.80 10.71
C LEU A 49 -9.78 -19.26 11.13
N TYR A 50 -8.55 -19.79 11.03
CA TYR A 50 -8.24 -21.18 11.39
C TYR A 50 -8.37 -21.44 12.90
N THR A 51 -7.92 -20.49 13.73
CA THR A 51 -7.89 -20.64 15.20
C THR A 51 -9.11 -20.09 15.91
N GLY A 52 -9.92 -19.26 15.24
CA GLY A 52 -11.01 -18.49 15.84
C GLY A 52 -10.53 -17.29 16.68
N ILE A 53 -9.22 -17.01 16.70
CA ILE A 53 -8.64 -15.89 17.47
C ILE A 53 -8.73 -14.61 16.63
N TYR A 54 -9.92 -14.03 16.56
CA TYR A 54 -10.20 -12.84 15.74
C TYR A 54 -9.47 -11.58 16.18
N SER A 55 -8.97 -11.51 17.43
CA SER A 55 -8.07 -10.43 17.87
C SER A 55 -6.78 -10.34 17.04
N SER A 56 -6.40 -11.44 16.38
CA SER A 56 -5.28 -11.49 15.42
C SER A 56 -5.45 -10.51 14.26
N ILE A 57 -6.69 -10.12 13.91
CA ILE A 57 -6.97 -9.18 12.82
C ILE A 57 -6.35 -7.79 13.10
N ILE A 58 -6.28 -7.38 14.37
CA ILE A 58 -5.62 -6.13 14.76
C ILE A 58 -4.13 -6.20 14.38
N PHE A 59 -3.48 -7.34 14.65
CA PHE A 59 -2.09 -7.54 14.26
C PHE A 59 -1.90 -7.53 12.75
N ALA A 60 -2.84 -8.07 11.97
CA ALA A 60 -2.78 -8.00 10.52
C ALA A 60 -2.77 -6.55 10.02
N LEU A 61 -3.64 -5.69 10.57
CA LEU A 61 -3.69 -4.27 10.23
C LEU A 61 -2.40 -3.54 10.65
N VAL A 62 -1.95 -3.74 11.89
CA VAL A 62 -0.74 -3.10 12.41
C VAL A 62 0.48 -3.52 11.58
N PHE A 63 0.63 -4.81 11.29
CA PHE A 63 1.74 -5.33 10.51
C PHE A 63 1.76 -4.77 9.09
N GLY A 64 0.60 -4.77 8.41
CA GLY A 64 0.46 -4.20 7.06
C GLY A 64 0.86 -2.73 7.01
N TYR A 65 0.29 -1.90 7.90
CA TYR A 65 0.59 -0.47 7.95
C TYR A 65 2.02 -0.17 8.39
N ALA A 66 2.58 -0.93 9.33
CA ALA A 66 3.97 -0.75 9.76
C ALA A 66 4.93 -0.97 8.59
N CYS A 67 4.75 -2.05 7.82
CA CYS A 67 5.58 -2.31 6.63
C CYS A 67 5.43 -1.20 5.59
N ALA A 68 4.20 -0.78 5.30
CA ALA A 68 3.91 0.29 4.35
C ALA A 68 4.58 1.62 4.75
N TRP A 69 4.46 2.01 6.01
CA TRP A 69 5.04 3.26 6.51
C TRP A 69 6.57 3.24 6.53
N VAL A 70 7.18 2.09 6.80
CA VAL A 70 8.65 1.94 6.64
C VAL A 70 9.04 2.22 5.18
N GLY A 71 8.29 1.69 4.22
CA GLY A 71 8.47 1.99 2.79
C GLY A 71 8.40 3.48 2.48
N HIS A 72 7.30 4.11 2.88
CA HIS A 72 7.05 5.52 2.61
C HIS A 72 8.07 6.46 3.27
N PHE A 73 8.36 6.27 4.56
CA PHE A 73 9.15 7.25 5.30
C PHE A 73 10.66 7.08 5.12
N PHE A 74 11.16 5.85 4.92
CA PHE A 74 12.60 5.59 4.82
C PHE A 74 13.10 5.40 3.39
N PHE A 75 12.24 5.00 2.45
CA PHE A 75 12.66 4.72 1.06
C PHE A 75 12.07 5.73 0.07
N GLU A 76 10.77 6.00 0.13
CA GLU A 76 10.13 6.95 -0.79
C GLU A 76 10.27 8.41 -0.33
N HIS A 77 10.41 8.64 0.97
CA HIS A 77 10.46 9.95 1.61
C HIS A 77 9.23 10.82 1.32
N ASN A 78 8.04 10.20 1.27
CA ASN A 78 6.75 10.86 1.10
C ASN A 78 5.79 10.55 2.26
N LYS A 79 4.66 11.25 2.29
CA LYS A 79 3.57 10.96 3.22
C LYS A 79 2.60 9.97 2.54
N PRO A 80 2.21 8.87 3.19
CA PRO A 80 1.25 7.92 2.65
C PRO A 80 -0.02 8.62 2.15
N ALA A 81 -0.46 8.26 0.93
CA ALA A 81 -1.70 8.75 0.35
C ALA A 81 -2.93 8.39 1.21
N THR A 82 -2.83 7.35 2.05
CA THR A 82 -3.85 6.90 3.00
C THR A 82 -4.39 8.01 3.88
N PHE A 83 -3.55 9.00 4.25
CA PHE A 83 -4.01 10.13 5.06
C PHE A 83 -5.03 11.03 4.36
N LYS A 84 -5.06 11.04 3.02
CA LYS A 84 -6.02 11.81 2.22
C LYS A 84 -7.07 10.92 1.56
N TYR A 85 -6.68 9.72 1.13
CA TYR A 85 -7.52 8.76 0.40
C TYR A 85 -7.44 7.38 1.06
N PRO A 86 -7.99 7.19 2.27
CA PRO A 86 -7.80 5.96 3.05
C PRO A 86 -8.33 4.72 2.31
N PHE A 87 -9.54 4.79 1.78
CA PHE A 87 -10.16 3.66 1.07
C PHE A 87 -9.45 3.33 -0.25
N TYR A 88 -9.10 4.35 -1.05
CA TYR A 88 -8.39 4.10 -2.30
C TYR A 88 -6.96 3.61 -2.07
N SER A 89 -6.28 4.08 -1.02
CA SER A 89 -4.93 3.60 -0.70
C SER A 89 -4.95 2.16 -0.22
N PHE A 90 -5.92 1.80 0.63
CA PHE A 90 -6.13 0.41 1.03
C PHE A 90 -6.42 -0.49 -0.17
N LEU A 91 -7.32 -0.07 -1.08
CA LEU A 91 -7.57 -0.82 -2.32
C LEU A 91 -6.31 -0.88 -3.21
N GLY A 92 -5.54 0.21 -3.24
CA GLY A 92 -4.28 0.34 -3.97
C GLY A 92 -3.27 -0.73 -3.57
N ASP A 93 -3.12 -1.02 -2.28
CA ASP A 93 -2.20 -2.06 -1.79
C ASP A 93 -2.53 -3.43 -2.41
N TRP A 94 -3.81 -3.80 -2.43
CA TRP A 94 -4.26 -5.07 -2.99
C TRP A 94 -4.14 -5.13 -4.51
N VAL A 95 -4.47 -4.04 -5.22
CA VAL A 95 -4.36 -3.99 -6.67
C VAL A 95 -2.89 -4.02 -7.10
N MET A 96 -2.01 -3.33 -6.37
CA MET A 96 -0.57 -3.32 -6.62
C MET A 96 0.05 -4.70 -6.35
N LEU A 97 -0.33 -5.38 -5.27
CA LEU A 97 0.09 -6.76 -5.01
C LEU A 97 -0.38 -7.70 -6.13
N LYS A 98 -1.65 -7.61 -6.53
CA LYS A 98 -2.21 -8.40 -7.63
C LYS A 98 -1.45 -8.17 -8.93
N ASP A 99 -1.18 -6.91 -9.29
CA ASP A 99 -0.47 -6.56 -10.51
C ASP A 99 0.98 -7.09 -10.50
N PHE A 100 1.64 -7.08 -9.34
CA PHE A 100 2.95 -7.71 -9.14
C PHE A 100 2.90 -9.23 -9.37
N LEU A 101 1.95 -9.93 -8.73
CA LEU A 101 1.79 -11.38 -8.86
C LEU A 101 1.47 -11.79 -10.31
N LEU A 102 0.69 -10.97 -11.02
CA LEU A 102 0.37 -11.17 -12.44
C LEU A 102 1.50 -10.72 -13.39
N GLY A 103 2.62 -10.21 -12.86
CA GLY A 103 3.76 -9.76 -13.66
C GLY A 103 3.50 -8.52 -14.52
N ARG A 104 2.49 -7.70 -14.18
CA ARG A 104 2.08 -6.53 -14.99
C ARG A 104 3.06 -5.37 -14.95
N PHE A 105 4.02 -5.40 -14.02
CA PHE A 105 5.14 -4.45 -13.96
C PHE A 105 6.37 -4.91 -14.75
N ARG A 106 6.36 -6.12 -15.36
CA ARG A 106 7.45 -6.61 -16.22
C ARG A 106 7.28 -6.09 -17.66
N LYS A 107 7.45 -4.79 -17.85
CA LYS A 107 7.79 -4.17 -19.15
C LYS A 107 8.49 -2.85 -18.89
N GLU A 108 9.81 -2.89 -18.81
CA GLU A 108 10.78 -2.13 -19.62
C GLU A 108 12.07 -2.95 -19.70
#